data_AF-A0AAV5TLP5-F1
#
_entry.id   AF-A0AAV5TLP5-F1
#
_cell.length_a   1.000
_cell.length_b   1.000
_cell.length_c   1.000
_cell.angle_alpha   90.00
_cell.angle_beta   90.00
_cell.angle_gamma   90.00
#
_symmetry.space_group_name_H-M   'P 1'
#
loop_
_entity.id
_entity.type
_entity.pdbx_description
1 polymer ?
#
loop_
_entity_poly.entity_id
_entity_poly.type
_entity_poly.pdbx_seq_one_letter_code
_entity_poly.pdbx_strand_id
1 'polypeptide(L)'
;MLLPSLIILSLISLLVQSDVLPPKVIIDGPRTIHDYNGIKIEVLEQIGMEPEYLDRVEKAIVDNFTTDKIRTGDASLRISNAMERRYGGRWTVVLIEDPYLMYTTIPKRSTAHALFDVNGSGVFVGREGWPKQPIEWKGSFNG
;
A
#
# COMPACT_ATOMS: atom_id res chain seq x y z
N MET A 1 18.03 -25.89 36.76
CA MET A 1 17.36 -24.59 36.57
C MET A 1 17.86 -24.00 35.27
N LEU A 2 17.02 -23.89 34.24
CA LEU A 2 17.40 -23.45 32.88
C LEU A 2 16.36 -22.47 32.35
N LEU A 3 16.54 -21.18 32.62
CA LEU A 3 15.80 -20.07 32.01
C LEU A 3 16.67 -18.80 32.03
N PRO A 4 17.47 -18.59 30.98
CA PRO A 4 17.61 -17.23 30.45
C PRO A 4 17.46 -17.15 28.91
N SER A 5 17.54 -18.27 28.19
CA SER A 5 17.72 -18.27 26.72
C SER A 5 16.48 -17.90 25.89
N LEU A 6 15.26 -17.97 26.45
CA LEU A 6 14.04 -17.67 25.67
C LEU A 6 13.75 -16.17 25.49
N ILE A 7 14.22 -15.30 26.40
CA ILE A 7 13.91 -13.86 26.37
C ILE A 7 14.71 -13.14 25.28
N ILE A 8 15.92 -13.65 24.97
CA ILE A 8 16.82 -13.02 23.98
C ILE A 8 16.29 -13.19 22.54
N LEU A 9 15.63 -14.31 22.21
CA LEU A 9 15.05 -14.49 20.87
C LEU A 9 13.81 -13.61 20.63
N SER A 10 12.95 -13.36 21.62
CA SER A 10 11.72 -12.58 21.38
C SER A 10 11.96 -11.10 21.10
N LEU A 11 13.11 -10.55 21.53
CA LEU A 11 13.53 -9.18 21.23
C LEU A 11 14.08 -9.03 19.80
N ILE A 12 14.71 -10.07 19.25
CA ILE A 12 15.27 -10.04 17.89
C ILE A 12 14.15 -10.05 16.84
N SER A 13 13.03 -10.72 17.09
CA SER A 13 11.88 -10.76 16.18
C SER A 13 11.11 -9.43 16.06
N LEU A 14 11.44 -8.41 16.85
CA LEU A 14 10.76 -7.11 16.81
C LEU A 14 11.43 -6.08 15.87
N LEU A 15 12.61 -6.40 15.33
CA LEU A 15 13.39 -5.52 14.45
C LEU A 15 13.33 -5.96 12.98
N VAL A 16 12.12 -6.06 12.43
CA VAL A 16 11.87 -5.89 10.98
C VAL A 16 11.27 -4.51 10.72
N GLN A 17 11.90 -3.49 11.33
CA GLN A 17 11.93 -2.17 10.73
C GLN A 17 12.76 -2.31 9.47
N SER A 18 12.09 -2.27 8.32
CA SER A 18 12.74 -2.32 7.03
C SER A 18 13.63 -1.09 6.86
N ASP A 19 14.92 -1.30 6.57
CA ASP A 19 15.95 -0.28 6.32
C ASP A 19 15.73 0.55 5.04
N VAL A 20 14.47 0.83 4.70
CA VAL A 20 14.11 1.85 3.72
C VAL A 20 14.42 3.19 4.36
N LEU A 21 15.50 3.83 3.90
CA LEU A 21 15.87 5.20 4.29
C LEU A 21 14.63 6.10 4.20
N PRO A 22 14.40 7.00 5.18
CA PRO A 22 13.26 7.91 5.13
C PRO A 22 13.33 8.73 3.83
N PRO A 23 12.19 8.96 3.15
CA PRO A 23 12.19 9.66 1.88
C PRO A 23 12.69 11.09 2.06
N LYS A 24 13.37 11.59 1.03
CA LYS A 24 13.59 13.03 0.91
C LYS A 24 12.25 13.67 0.50
N VAL A 25 11.65 14.44 1.40
CA VAL A 25 10.44 15.21 1.09
C VAL A 25 10.81 16.41 0.20
N ILE A 26 10.10 16.56 -0.90
CA ILE A 26 10.22 17.67 -1.86
C ILE A 26 8.84 18.35 -1.94
N ILE A 27 8.81 19.66 -1.72
CA ILE A 27 7.60 20.48 -1.86
C ILE A 27 7.68 21.25 -3.17
N ASP A 28 6.72 21.04 -4.07
CA ASP A 28 6.63 21.67 -5.39
C ASP A 28 5.27 22.36 -5.56
N GLY A 29 5.19 23.62 -5.12
CA GLY A 29 3.93 24.35 -5.02
C GLY A 29 2.95 23.66 -4.05
N PRO A 30 1.77 23.19 -4.50
CA PRO A 30 0.84 22.43 -3.66
C PRO A 30 1.23 20.95 -3.49
N ARG A 31 2.22 20.45 -4.24
CA ARG A 31 2.57 19.03 -4.32
C ARG A 31 3.55 18.66 -3.21
N THR A 32 3.33 17.50 -2.59
CA THR A 32 4.27 16.88 -1.65
C THR A 32 4.75 15.57 -2.27
N ILE A 33 6.05 15.49 -2.53
CA ILE A 33 6.68 14.37 -3.23
C ILE A 33 7.67 13.70 -2.29
N HIS A 34 7.57 12.39 -2.13
CA HIS A 34 8.49 11.54 -1.38
C HIS A 34 9.51 10.91 -2.35
N ASP A 35 10.76 11.34 -2.30
CA ASP A 35 11.85 10.82 -3.14
C ASP A 35 12.65 9.75 -2.38
N TYR A 36 12.45 8.50 -2.79
CA TYR A 36 13.15 7.31 -2.31
C TYR A 36 14.29 6.96 -3.28
N ASN A 37 15.38 7.75 -3.24
CA ASN A 37 16.58 7.56 -4.05
C ASN A 37 16.30 7.44 -5.58
N GLY A 38 15.41 8.26 -6.11
CA GLY A 38 15.03 8.29 -7.52
C GLY A 38 13.69 7.62 -7.85
N ILE A 39 13.05 6.94 -6.88
CA ILE A 39 11.62 6.62 -6.94
C ILE A 39 10.86 7.75 -6.27
N LYS A 40 10.30 8.67 -7.06
CA LYS A 40 9.47 9.77 -6.58
C LYS A 40 8.02 9.34 -6.53
N ILE A 41 7.40 9.53 -5.37
CA ILE A 41 6.00 9.19 -5.12
C ILE A 41 5.24 10.45 -4.70
N GLU A 42 4.07 10.68 -5.28
CA GLU A 42 3.10 11.68 -4.83
C GLU A 42 1.75 11.00 -4.60
N VAL A 43 1.04 11.36 -3.54
CA VAL A 43 -0.34 10.91 -3.29
C VAL A 43 -1.30 11.86 -4.00
N LEU A 44 -1.99 11.39 -5.04
CA LEU A 44 -2.96 12.17 -5.81
C LEU A 44 -4.37 12.09 -5.22
N GLU A 45 -4.74 10.92 -4.69
CA GLU A 45 -6.04 10.68 -4.04
C GLU A 45 -5.86 9.76 -2.84
N GLN A 46 -6.61 10.02 -1.77
CA GLN A 46 -6.68 9.19 -0.57
C GLN A 46 -8.13 9.17 -0.05
N ILE A 47 -8.75 7.99 -0.03
CA ILE A 47 -10.09 7.79 0.54
C ILE A 47 -10.04 6.66 1.56
N GLY A 48 -10.45 6.93 2.80
CA GLY A 48 -10.63 5.93 3.89
C GLY A 48 -9.39 5.17 4.36
N MET A 49 -8.23 5.39 3.73
CA MET A 49 -6.93 4.85 4.12
C MET A 49 -6.28 5.80 5.14
N GLU A 50 -5.79 5.29 6.27
CA GLU A 50 -5.10 6.12 7.27
C GLU A 50 -3.64 6.41 6.83
N PRO A 51 -2.99 7.50 7.31
CA PRO A 51 -1.63 7.85 6.89
C PRO A 51 -0.60 6.72 7.06
N GLU A 52 -0.69 5.94 8.14
CA GLU A 52 0.21 4.78 8.35
C GLU A 52 0.08 3.72 7.23
N TYR A 53 -1.08 3.61 6.58
CA TYR A 53 -1.24 2.72 5.44
C TYR A 53 -0.68 3.30 4.14
N LEU A 54 -0.68 4.63 3.95
CA LEU A 54 0.06 5.25 2.85
C LEU A 54 1.55 4.94 2.97
N ASP A 55 2.14 5.19 4.16
CA ASP A 55 3.55 4.88 4.47
C ASP A 55 3.92 3.42 4.20
N ARG A 56 2.97 2.49 4.37
CA ARG A 56 3.15 1.05 4.11
C ARG A 56 3.05 0.73 2.62
N VAL A 57 2.13 1.37 1.90
CA VAL A 57 1.97 1.25 0.45
C VAL A 57 3.17 1.84 -0.29
N GLU A 58 3.65 3.02 0.10
CA GLU A 58 4.84 3.65 -0.50
C GLU A 58 6.07 2.74 -0.37
N LYS A 59 6.32 2.15 0.81
CA LYS A 59 7.40 1.19 1.00
C LYS A 59 7.24 -0.04 0.09
N ALA A 60 6.03 -0.59 -0.01
CA ALA A 60 5.75 -1.73 -0.90
C ALA A 60 5.92 -1.37 -2.39
N ILE A 61 5.62 -0.12 -2.80
CA ILE A 61 5.94 0.42 -4.12
C ILE A 61 7.47 0.45 -4.28
N VAL A 62 8.21 1.14 -3.41
CA VAL A 62 9.68 1.26 -3.49
C VAL A 62 10.38 -0.10 -3.57
N ASP A 63 9.96 -1.08 -2.77
CA ASP A 63 10.54 -2.43 -2.74
C ASP A 63 10.31 -3.25 -4.03
N ASN A 64 9.28 -2.92 -4.84
CA ASN A 64 8.81 -3.79 -5.93
C ASN A 64 8.65 -3.09 -7.29
N PHE A 65 8.62 -1.76 -7.31
CA PHE A 65 8.56 -0.90 -8.47
C PHE A 65 9.98 -0.61 -8.96
N THR A 66 10.19 -0.69 -10.26
CA THR A 66 11.45 -0.31 -10.90
C THR A 66 11.09 0.36 -12.22
N THR A 67 11.73 1.48 -12.53
CA THR A 67 11.47 2.31 -13.73
C THR A 67 11.33 1.50 -15.01
N ASP A 68 12.11 0.44 -15.16
CA ASP A 68 12.20 -0.32 -16.42
C ASP A 68 11.13 -1.43 -16.56
N LYS A 69 10.41 -1.79 -15.48
CA LYS A 69 9.58 -3.02 -15.43
C LYS A 69 8.07 -2.81 -15.44
N ILE A 70 7.57 -1.57 -15.53
CA ILE A 70 6.11 -1.30 -15.55
C ILE A 70 5.43 -2.10 -16.68
N ARG A 71 6.08 -2.15 -17.85
CA ARG A 71 5.65 -2.88 -19.06
C ARG A 71 5.51 -4.41 -18.90
N THR A 72 5.94 -5.00 -17.77
CA THR A 72 5.93 -6.47 -17.55
C THR A 72 4.70 -6.99 -16.81
N GLY A 73 3.81 -6.12 -16.31
CA GLY A 73 2.59 -6.52 -15.58
C GLY A 73 2.84 -7.11 -14.17
N ASP A 74 3.98 -7.76 -13.92
CA ASP A 74 4.31 -8.40 -12.64
C ASP A 74 4.44 -7.42 -11.46
N ALA A 75 4.70 -6.15 -11.71
CA ALA A 75 4.96 -5.17 -10.65
C ALA A 75 3.72 -4.95 -9.75
N SER A 76 2.50 -4.90 -10.31
CA SER A 76 1.27 -4.81 -9.51
C SER A 76 1.08 -6.04 -8.63
N LEU A 77 1.32 -7.23 -9.19
CA LEU A 77 1.23 -8.50 -8.49
C LEU A 77 2.28 -8.60 -7.37
N ARG A 78 3.50 -8.10 -7.56
CA ARG A 78 4.53 -8.05 -6.52
C ARG A 78 4.15 -7.12 -5.37
N ILE A 79 3.68 -5.90 -5.66
CA ILE A 79 3.23 -4.94 -4.64
C ILE A 79 2.04 -5.52 -3.87
N SER A 80 1.04 -6.07 -4.56
CA SER A 80 -0.12 -6.75 -3.96
C SER A 80 0.31 -7.88 -3.02
N ASN A 81 1.15 -8.82 -3.50
CA ASN A 81 1.69 -9.90 -2.68
C ASN A 81 2.50 -9.42 -1.48
N ALA A 82 3.29 -8.36 -1.62
CA ALA A 82 4.06 -7.78 -0.51
C ALA A 82 3.14 -7.20 0.57
N MET A 83 2.09 -6.49 0.16
CA MET A 83 1.07 -5.94 1.07
C MET A 83 0.27 -7.05 1.78
N GLU A 84 -0.17 -8.07 1.05
CA GLU A 84 -0.90 -9.22 1.62
C GLU A 84 -0.04 -9.99 2.64
N ARG A 85 1.23 -10.28 2.30
CA ARG A 85 2.15 -11.00 3.21
C ARG A 85 2.50 -10.20 4.46
N ARG A 86 2.68 -8.89 4.36
CA ARG A 86 3.19 -8.05 5.46
C ARG A 86 2.08 -7.46 6.34
N TYR A 87 0.89 -7.23 5.79
CA TYR A 87 -0.20 -6.52 6.50
C TYR A 87 -1.56 -7.23 6.47
N GLY A 88 -1.69 -8.33 5.71
CA GLY A 88 -2.91 -9.14 5.63
C GLY A 88 -4.11 -8.44 4.98
N GLY A 89 -5.18 -9.22 4.78
CA GLY A 89 -6.32 -8.82 3.94
C GLY A 89 -6.05 -9.09 2.46
N ARG A 90 -6.86 -8.52 1.58
CA ARG A 90 -6.66 -8.56 0.12
C ARG A 90 -6.35 -7.17 -0.42
N TRP A 91 -5.38 -7.08 -1.31
CA TRP A 91 -4.88 -5.81 -1.84
C TRP A 91 -4.91 -5.80 -3.36
N THR A 92 -5.77 -4.95 -3.92
CA THR A 92 -5.89 -4.73 -5.35
C THR A 92 -4.95 -3.60 -5.76
N VAL A 93 -3.98 -3.91 -6.63
CA VAL A 93 -3.02 -2.95 -7.19
C VAL A 93 -3.21 -2.87 -8.70
N VAL A 94 -3.31 -1.66 -9.23
CA VAL A 94 -3.39 -1.40 -10.68
C VAL A 94 -2.28 -0.41 -11.05
N LEU A 95 -1.49 -0.76 -12.07
CA LEU A 95 -0.51 0.13 -12.68
C LEU A 95 -1.09 0.70 -13.97
N ILE A 96 -0.81 1.97 -14.24
CA ILE A 96 -1.33 2.72 -15.37
C ILE A 96 -0.19 3.54 -15.97
N GLU A 97 0.10 3.34 -17.25
CA GLU A 97 1.17 4.04 -17.96
C GLU A 97 0.79 5.50 -18.30
N ASP A 98 1.77 6.39 -18.33
CA ASP A 98 1.62 7.80 -18.74
C ASP A 98 1.24 7.93 -20.23
N PRO A 99 0.29 8.81 -20.62
CA PRO A 99 -0.63 9.58 -19.78
C PRO A 99 -1.83 8.75 -19.31
N TYR A 100 -2.09 8.76 -18.00
CA TYR A 100 -3.15 7.96 -17.40
C TYR A 100 -4.41 8.77 -17.05
N LEU A 101 -5.57 8.16 -17.32
CA LEU A 101 -6.89 8.62 -16.88
C LEU A 101 -7.64 7.42 -16.29
N MET A 102 -7.97 7.47 -15.00
CA MET A 102 -8.57 6.35 -14.30
C MET A 102 -10.06 6.57 -14.05
N TYR A 103 -10.90 5.69 -14.60
CA TYR A 103 -12.29 5.51 -14.18
C TYR A 103 -12.48 4.07 -13.72
N THR A 104 -12.85 3.86 -12.46
CA THR A 104 -12.92 2.52 -11.87
C THR A 104 -14.11 2.35 -10.93
N THR A 105 -14.61 1.11 -10.85
CA THR A 105 -15.63 0.70 -9.87
C THR A 105 -15.02 -0.01 -8.65
N ILE A 106 -13.68 -0.18 -8.60
CA ILE A 106 -12.96 -0.74 -7.43
C ILE A 106 -13.30 -0.01 -6.11
N PRO A 107 -13.50 1.33 -6.07
CA PRO A 107 -14.00 2.03 -4.88
C PRO A 107 -15.30 1.46 -4.28
N LYS A 108 -16.16 0.79 -5.08
CA LYS A 108 -17.38 0.12 -4.58
C LYS A 108 -17.10 -1.17 -3.79
N ARG A 109 -15.89 -1.75 -3.88
CA ARG A 109 -15.43 -2.93 -3.12
C ARG A 109 -14.36 -2.60 -2.08
N SER A 110 -13.75 -1.42 -2.20
CA SER A 110 -12.56 -1.00 -1.46
C SER A 110 -12.79 0.36 -0.82
N THR A 111 -13.28 0.35 0.43
CA THR A 111 -13.56 1.57 1.20
C THR A 111 -12.28 2.23 1.77
N ALA A 112 -11.10 1.61 1.63
CA ALA A 112 -9.82 2.33 1.63
C ALA A 112 -9.14 2.16 0.27
N HIS A 113 -8.76 3.26 -0.36
CA HIS A 113 -7.89 3.25 -1.51
C HIS A 113 -7.11 4.56 -1.61
N ALA A 114 -6.04 4.53 -2.40
CA ALA A 114 -5.26 5.69 -2.76
C ALA A 114 -4.75 5.55 -4.21
N LEU A 115 -4.56 6.69 -4.86
CA LEU A 115 -3.90 6.81 -6.16
C LEU A 115 -2.58 7.56 -5.95
N PHE A 116 -1.49 6.98 -6.44
CA PHE A 116 -0.16 7.55 -6.39
C PHE A 116 0.33 7.86 -7.80
N ASP A 117 1.01 8.99 -7.99
CA ASP A 117 1.96 9.15 -9.09
C ASP A 117 3.31 8.57 -8.65
N VAL A 118 3.90 7.69 -9.47
CA VAL A 118 5.20 7.09 -9.21
C VAL A 118 6.07 7.27 -10.45
N ASN A 119 6.98 8.25 -10.40
CA ASN A 119 7.80 8.68 -11.54
C ASN A 119 6.98 8.93 -12.83
N GLY A 120 5.79 9.54 -12.72
CA GLY A 120 4.88 9.81 -13.84
C GLY A 120 3.94 8.66 -14.19
N SER A 121 3.99 7.51 -13.51
CA SER A 121 3.05 6.39 -13.74
C SER A 121 2.04 6.27 -12.61
N GLY A 122 0.77 6.04 -12.97
CA GLY A 122 -0.32 5.89 -12.00
C GLY A 122 -0.26 4.55 -11.30
N VAL A 123 -0.29 4.55 -9.96
CA VAL A 123 -0.39 3.35 -9.13
C VAL A 123 -1.61 3.48 -8.24
N PHE A 124 -2.68 2.76 -8.56
CA PHE A 124 -3.86 2.68 -7.70
C PHE A 124 -3.72 1.50 -6.75
N VAL A 125 -4.00 1.70 -5.46
CA VAL A 125 -3.98 0.67 -4.43
C VAL A 125 -5.26 0.71 -3.61
N GLY A 126 -6.00 -0.39 -3.58
CA GLY A 126 -7.21 -0.57 -2.78
C GLY A 126 -7.13 -1.76 -1.84
N ARG A 127 -7.59 -1.59 -0.60
CA ARG A 127 -7.76 -2.67 0.38
C ARG A 127 -9.20 -3.18 0.36
N GLU A 128 -9.42 -4.38 -0.19
CA GLU A 128 -10.77 -4.93 -0.34
C GLU A 128 -11.44 -5.13 1.02
N GLY A 129 -12.71 -4.69 1.12
CA GLY A 129 -13.51 -4.81 2.33
C GLY A 129 -12.97 -4.08 3.58
N TRP A 130 -12.00 -3.15 3.43
CA TRP A 130 -11.17 -2.61 4.54
C TRP A 130 -11.86 -2.40 5.89
N PRO A 131 -12.74 -1.38 6.05
CA PRO A 131 -13.35 -1.17 7.34
C PRO A 131 -14.34 -2.31 7.51
N LYS A 132 -14.11 -3.14 8.52
CA LYS A 132 -15.08 -4.15 8.92
C LYS A 132 -16.36 -3.47 9.37
N GLN A 133 -17.24 -3.15 8.42
CA GLN A 133 -18.64 -3.03 8.75
C GLN A 133 -19.06 -4.42 9.22
N PRO A 134 -19.60 -4.56 10.45
CA PRO A 134 -20.26 -5.80 10.80
C PRO A 134 -21.37 -5.99 9.77
N ILE A 135 -21.35 -7.14 9.10
CA ILE A 135 -22.50 -7.55 8.29
C ILE A 135 -23.59 -7.94 9.29
N GLU A 136 -24.28 -6.94 9.85
CA GLU A 136 -25.52 -7.13 10.58
C GLU A 136 -26.57 -7.59 9.59
N TRP A 137 -26.59 -8.90 9.33
CA TRP A 137 -27.65 -9.53 8.54
C TRP A 137 -28.93 -9.61 9.38
N LYS A 138 -29.58 -8.45 9.58
CA LYS A 138 -30.94 -8.35 10.15
C LYS A 138 -31.98 -8.75 9.11
N GLY A 139 -31.88 -9.97 8.60
CA GLY A 139 -32.98 -10.59 7.87
C GLY A 139 -34.05 -11.05 8.84
N SER A 140 -35.02 -10.18 9.11
CA SER A 140 -36.30 -10.62 9.66
C SER A 140 -37.06 -11.39 8.58
N PHE A 141 -36.81 -12.70 8.49
CA PHE A 141 -37.77 -13.62 7.89
C PHE A 141 -38.95 -13.74 8.85
N ASN A 142 -39.92 -12.82 8.72
CA ASN A 142 -41.26 -13.06 9.24
C ASN A 142 -41.90 -14.09 8.29
N GLY A 143 -42.15 -15.29 8.83
CA GLY A 143 -43.07 -16.26 8.22
C GLY A 143 -44.54 -15.92 8.53
#